data_AF-A0A5E5AVF9-F1
#
_entry.id   AF-A0A5E5AVF9-F1
#
_cell.length_a   1.000
_cell.length_b   1.000
_cell.length_c   1.000
_cell.angle_alpha   90.00
_cell.angle_beta   90.00
_cell.angle_gamma   90.00
#
_symmetry.space_group_name_H-M   'P 1'
#
loop_
_entity.id
_entity.type
_entity.pdbx_description
1 polymer ?
#
loop_
_entity_poly.entity_id
_entity_poly.type
_entity_poly.pdbx_seq_one_letter_code
_entity_poly.pdbx_strand_id
1 'polypeptide(L)' 'MTAKGSKRIGFLGSIIPGTAVTLLWAAPLMLLFAFMLYDPGQPGEITRLVGGISVSLIFGAWMARDAGYFDR' A
#
# COMPACT_ATOMS: atom_id res chain seq x y z
N MET A 1 21.62 -23.56 18.89
CA MET A 1 21.62 -22.56 17.79
C MET A 1 20.19 -22.29 17.36
N THR A 2 19.80 -21.03 17.37
CA THR A 2 18.41 -20.51 17.35
C THR A 2 17.79 -20.48 15.94
N ALA A 3 17.01 -21.51 15.60
CA ALA A 3 16.28 -21.63 14.32
C ALA A 3 15.14 -20.58 14.12
N LYS A 4 14.93 -19.65 15.05
CA LYS A 4 13.91 -18.59 14.97
C LYS A 4 14.31 -17.40 14.08
N GLY A 5 15.61 -17.16 13.86
CA GLY A 5 16.08 -16.01 13.08
C GLY A 5 15.93 -16.18 11.56
N SER A 6 16.14 -17.41 11.05
CA SER A 6 16.17 -17.69 9.60
C SER A 6 14.79 -17.59 8.93
N LYS A 7 13.70 -18.01 9.61
CA LYS A 7 12.35 -17.95 9.03
C LYS A 7 11.82 -16.52 8.84
N ARG A 8 12.16 -15.58 9.73
CA ARG A 8 11.73 -14.18 9.59
C ARG A 8 12.35 -13.50 8.38
N ILE A 9 13.63 -13.76 8.11
CA ILE A 9 14.35 -13.13 6.98
C ILE A 9 13.79 -13.66 5.64
N GLY A 10 13.50 -14.97 5.54
CA GLY A 10 12.85 -15.54 4.35
C GLY A 10 11.44 -15.00 4.09
N PHE A 11 10.65 -14.79 5.16
CA PHE A 11 9.29 -14.24 5.07
C PHE A 11 9.26 -12.72 4.77
N LEU A 12 10.18 -11.95 5.35
CA LEU A 12 10.36 -10.54 4.99
C LEU A 12 10.78 -10.39 3.52
N GLY A 13 11.70 -11.23 3.04
CA GLY A 13 12.12 -11.26 1.65
C GLY A 13 11.01 -11.59 0.65
N SER A 14 10.01 -12.40 1.04
CA SER A 14 8.88 -12.72 0.17
C SER A 14 7.81 -11.63 0.09
N ILE A 15 7.68 -10.79 1.12
CA ILE A 15 6.65 -9.74 1.20
C ILE A 15 7.12 -8.42 0.58
N ILE A 16 8.41 -8.09 0.69
CA ILE A 16 8.98 -6.84 0.17
C ILE A 16 8.59 -6.56 -1.30
N PRO A 17 8.65 -7.53 -2.24
CA PRO A 17 8.26 -7.30 -3.62
C PRO A 17 6.78 -6.94 -3.76
N GLY A 18 5.89 -7.64 -3.07
CA GLY A 18 4.46 -7.36 -3.10
C GLY A 18 4.11 -5.99 -2.49
N THR A 19 4.77 -5.62 -1.39
CA THR A 19 4.60 -4.29 -0.79
C THR A 19 5.14 -3.18 -1.71
N ALA A 20 6.28 -3.40 -2.37
CA ALA A 20 6.83 -2.43 -3.31
C ALA A 20 5.91 -2.21 -4.52
N VAL A 21 5.38 -3.30 -5.08
CA VAL A 21 4.41 -3.23 -6.19
C VAL A 21 3.10 -2.60 -5.74
N THR A 22 2.63 -2.89 -4.53
CA THR A 22 1.47 -2.23 -3.93
C THR A 22 1.66 -0.72 -3.84
N LEU A 23 2.80 -0.27 -3.32
CA LEU A 23 3.10 1.15 -3.21
C LEU A 23 3.25 1.82 -4.58
N LEU A 24 3.85 1.12 -5.55
CA LEU A 24 3.99 1.60 -6.92
C LEU A 24 2.62 1.89 -7.56
N TRP A 25 1.65 0.99 -7.36
CA TRP A 25 0.29 1.15 -7.89
C TRP A 25 -0.59 2.09 -7.05
N ALA A 26 -0.35 2.19 -5.74
CA ALA A 26 -1.06 3.10 -4.86
C ALA A 26 -0.64 4.57 -5.05
N ALA A 27 0.64 4.84 -5.33
CA ALA A 27 1.19 6.19 -5.48
C ALA A 27 0.43 7.11 -6.45
N PRO A 28 0.10 6.70 -7.71
CA PRO A 28 -0.65 7.58 -8.62
C PRO A 28 -2.06 7.91 -8.12
N LEU A 29 -2.74 6.97 -7.46
CA LEU A 29 -4.06 7.25 -6.85
C LEU A 29 -3.94 8.15 -5.63
N MET A 30 -2.93 7.95 -4.79
CA MET A 30 -2.65 8.83 -3.65
C MET A 30 -2.37 10.26 -4.11
N LEU A 31 -1.60 10.43 -5.19
CA LEU A 31 -1.36 11.73 -5.81
C LEU A 31 -2.66 12.33 -6.35
N LEU A 32 -3.49 11.56 -7.06
CA LEU A 32 -4.78 12.02 -7.55
C LEU A 32 -5.68 12.51 -6.41
N PHE A 33 -5.79 11.74 -5.32
CA PHE A 33 -6.57 12.13 -4.15
C PHE A 33 -5.98 13.34 -3.43
N ALA A 34 -4.65 13.44 -3.34
CA ALA A 34 -3.99 14.61 -2.78
C ALA A 34 -4.30 15.86 -3.60
N PHE A 35 -4.37 15.78 -4.93
CA PHE A 35 -4.73 16.94 -5.76
C PHE A 35 -6.24 17.25 -5.79
N MET A 36 -7.09 16.23 -5.78
CA MET A 36 -8.55 16.42 -5.87
C MET A 36 -9.24 16.72 -4.54
N LEU A 37 -8.71 16.22 -3.42
CA LEU A 37 -9.37 16.28 -2.12
C LEU A 37 -8.69 17.24 -1.13
N TYR A 38 -7.53 17.79 -1.48
CA TYR A 38 -6.88 18.81 -0.66
C TYR A 38 -7.54 20.16 -0.93
N ASP A 39 -8.40 20.58 -0.01
CA ASP A 39 -9.00 21.91 0.01
C ASP A 39 -8.76 22.50 1.40
N PRO A 40 -7.70 23.32 1.55
CA PRO A 40 -7.24 23.83 2.84
C PRO A 40 -8.29 24.81 3.38
N GLY A 41 -9.26 24.28 4.12
CA GLY A 41 -10.38 25.05 4.65
C GLY A 41 -11.65 24.24 4.93
N GLN A 42 -11.79 23.01 4.40
CA GLN A 42 -13.01 22.22 4.64
C GLN A 42 -12.91 21.31 5.88
N PRO A 43 -13.89 21.35 6.80
CA PRO A 43 -14.00 20.34 7.85
C PRO A 43 -14.30 18.98 7.21
N GLY A 44 -13.36 18.05 7.31
CA GLY A 44 -13.45 16.71 6.70
C GLY A 44 -12.22 16.27 5.90
N GLU A 45 -11.20 17.13 5.77
CA GLU A 45 -9.93 16.81 5.09
C GLU A 45 -9.30 15.52 5.61
N ILE A 46 -9.22 15.33 6.93
CA ILE A 46 -8.58 14.13 7.51
C ILE A 46 -9.32 12.86 7.08
N THR A 47 -10.65 12.83 7.16
CA THR A 47 -11.45 11.66 6.78
C THR A 47 -11.34 11.36 5.28
N ARG A 48 -11.33 12.40 4.44
CA ARG A 48 -11.14 12.27 3.00
C ARG A 48 -9.73 11.79 2.65
N LEU A 49 -8.72 12.30 3.32
CA LEU A 49 -7.32 11.90 3.14
C LEU A 49 -7.12 10.43 3.54
N VAL A 50 -7.62 10.04 4.72
CA VAL A 50 -7.57 8.65 5.18
C VAL A 50 -8.32 7.73 4.21
N GLY A 51 -9.52 8.13 3.77
CA GLY A 51 -10.30 7.38 2.78
C GLY A 51 -9.56 7.20 1.46
N GLY A 52 -8.98 8.27 0.91
CA GLY A 52 -8.20 8.22 -0.33
C GLY A 52 -6.95 7.34 -0.21
N ILE A 53 -6.23 7.43 0.91
CA ILE A 53 -5.07 6.58 1.20
C ILE A 53 -5.50 5.10 1.30
N SER A 54 -6.56 4.79 2.05
CA SER A 54 -7.06 3.43 2.19
C SER A 54 -7.48 2.82 0.85
N VAL A 55 -8.24 3.56 0.04
CA VAL A 55 -8.66 3.10 -1.30
C VAL A 55 -7.46 2.86 -2.20
N SER A 56 -6.47 3.77 -2.18
CA SER A 56 -5.26 3.65 -2.99
C SER A 56 -4.42 2.42 -2.61
N LEU A 57 -4.28 2.15 -1.32
CA LEU A 57 -3.56 0.97 -0.82
C LEU A 57 -4.28 -0.33 -1.15
N ILE A 58 -5.62 -0.36 -1.05
CA ILE A 58 -6.43 -1.51 -1.45
C ILE A 58 -6.25 -1.80 -2.94
N PHE A 59 -6.32 -0.77 -3.78
CA PHE A 59 -6.07 -0.91 -5.21
C PHE A 59 -4.66 -1.42 -5.50
N GLY A 60 -3.64 -0.83 -4.87
CA GLY A 60 -2.27 -1.28 -5.03
C GLY A 60 -2.09 -2.75 -4.61
N ALA A 61 -2.71 -3.15 -3.51
CA ALA A 61 -2.65 -4.53 -3.02
C ALA A 61 -3.37 -5.50 -3.97
N TRP A 62 -4.49 -5.08 -4.55
CA TRP A 62 -5.21 -5.85 -5.57
C TRP A 62 -4.35 -6.05 -6.83
N MET A 63 -3.70 -5.01 -7.32
CA MET A 63 -2.80 -5.10 -8.48
C MET A 63 -1.55 -5.95 -8.19
N ALA A 64 -0.97 -5.83 -7.00
CA ALA A 64 0.17 -6.67 -6.61
C ALA A 64 -0.23 -8.14 -6.47
N ARG A 65 -1.47 -8.43 -6.05
CA ARG A 65 -2.01 -9.79 -6.04
C ARG A 65 -2.21 -10.32 -7.46
N ASP A 66 -2.83 -9.54 -8.35
CA ASP A 66 -3.04 -9.90 -9.75
C ASP A 66 -1.71 -10.20 -10.48
N ALA A 67 -0.67 -9.43 -10.17
CA ALA A 67 0.68 -9.66 -10.66
C ALA A 67 1.43 -10.84 -9.98
N GLY A 68 0.77 -11.59 -9.09
CA GLY A 68 1.29 -12.81 -8.47
C GLY A 68 2.25 -12.61 -7.30
N TYR A 69 2.33 -11.40 -6.72
CA TYR A 69 3.25 -11.11 -5.61
C TYR A 69 2.70 -11.48 -4.23
N PHE A 70 1.39 -11.66 -4.11
CA PHE A 70 0.73 -12.07 -2.86
C PHE A 70 0.07 -13.44 -2.91
N ASP A 71 0.04 -14.10 -4.07
CA ASP A 71 -0.38 -15.50 -4.17
C ASP A 71 0.86 -16.42 -4.07
N ARG A 72 1.23 -16.72 -2.82
CA ARG A 72 1.98 -17.91 -2.39
C ARG A 72 1.50 -18.37 -1.03
#